data_AF-A0A183DRA2-F1
#
_entry.id   AF-A0A183DRA2-F1
#
_cell.length_a   1.000
_cell.length_b   1.000
_cell.length_c   1.000
_cell.angle_alpha   90.00
_cell.angle_beta   90.00
_cell.angle_gamma   90.00
#
_symmetry.space_group_name_H-M   'P 1'
#
loop_
_entity.id
_entity.type
_entity.pdbx_description
1 polymer ?
#
loop_
_entity_poly.entity_id
_entity_poly.type
_entity_poly.pdbx_seq_one_letter_code
_entity_poly.pdbx_strand_id
1 'polypeptide(L)'
;LGAYVISSYSIRITATNKCMLPVSLKLHLRNGTNFVTVPMLTHPILACPCDFYGHYAVTFRNKAMEELLSKSQQTLPQAFLSRADKPAVKVPIQLLDARGPWKHKMAVCATPLSLAADWTLMVQFFEIWIAQGVTKFYIYIQSLAPEVFAVLKLYQQSGDVSVELISYALPETSKNSNQIDSFLRIHRDERSLPVNDCLLRSRGNAKYTISADFEEVFVTFKNFTLFEMLEKQQGMSQKSGSYVIRSTSAYYEVGSSLFFFCYSSNLKVL
;
A
#
# COMPACT_ATOMS: atom_id res chain seq x y z
N LEU A 1 7.71 6.18 1.34
CA LEU A 1 6.30 6.37 1.78
C LEU A 1 5.81 7.72 1.27
N GLY A 2 4.52 7.81 0.91
CA GLY A 2 3.96 8.97 0.22
C GLY A 2 3.23 9.96 1.13
N ALA A 3 2.97 11.15 0.61
CA ALA A 3 1.99 12.09 1.16
C ALA A 3 0.73 12.08 0.30
N TYR A 4 -0.44 11.99 0.92
CA TYR A 4 -1.71 11.79 0.24
C TYR A 4 -2.70 12.89 0.60
N VAL A 5 -3.21 13.60 -0.40
CA VAL A 5 -4.33 14.52 -0.23
C VAL A 5 -5.61 13.70 -0.10
N ILE A 6 -6.19 13.64 1.11
CA ILE A 6 -7.39 12.83 1.39
C ILE A 6 -8.67 13.67 1.18
N SER A 7 -8.60 14.97 1.49
CA SER A 7 -9.66 15.95 1.29
C SER A 7 -9.06 17.32 1.00
N SER A 8 -9.89 18.33 0.75
CA SER A 8 -9.42 19.72 0.61
C SER A 8 -8.73 20.24 1.88
N TYR A 9 -8.94 19.63 3.05
CA TYR A 9 -8.44 20.12 4.35
C TYR A 9 -7.51 19.13 5.05
N SER A 10 -7.17 18.00 4.42
CA SER A 10 -6.40 16.95 5.07
C SER A 10 -5.41 16.29 4.12
N ILE A 11 -4.15 16.29 4.54
CA ILE A 11 -3.08 15.48 3.97
C ILE A 11 -2.63 14.48 5.02
N ARG A 12 -2.48 13.22 4.61
CA ARG A 12 -1.94 12.14 5.44
C ARG A 12 -0.62 11.66 4.88
N ILE A 13 0.31 11.37 5.78
CA ILE A 13 1.63 10.83 5.45
C ILE A 13 1.83 9.58 6.28
N THR A 14 2.33 8.52 5.66
CA THR A 14 2.84 7.32 6.33
C THR A 14 4.35 7.52 6.52
N ALA A 15 4.86 7.29 7.73
CA ALA A 15 6.29 7.42 8.01
C ALA A 15 6.75 6.44 9.09
N THR A 16 8.06 6.24 9.19
CA THR A 16 8.71 5.39 10.21
C THR A 16 9.52 6.27 11.15
N ASN A 17 9.33 6.11 12.46
CA ASN A 17 10.14 6.79 13.48
C ASN A 17 10.86 5.76 14.36
N LYS A 18 11.96 6.18 14.99
CA LYS A 18 12.54 5.39 16.09
C LYS A 18 11.61 5.45 17.31
N CYS A 19 11.36 4.31 17.96
CA CYS A 19 10.32 4.21 19.01
C CYS A 19 10.63 5.07 20.25
N MET A 20 11.91 5.32 20.55
CA MET A 20 12.35 6.10 21.71
C MET A 20 12.41 7.62 21.49
N LEU A 21 12.11 8.12 20.28
CA LEU A 21 12.19 9.55 19.95
C LEU A 21 11.02 9.97 19.05
N PRO A 22 9.80 10.16 19.59
CA PRO A 22 8.70 10.69 18.82
C PRO A 22 9.01 12.16 18.46
N VAL A 23 9.23 12.43 17.18
CA VAL A 23 9.51 13.78 16.68
C VAL A 23 8.31 14.29 15.91
N SER A 24 7.81 15.48 16.29
CA SER A 24 6.72 16.12 15.57
C SER A 24 7.14 16.51 14.16
N LEU A 25 6.26 16.26 13.19
CA LEU A 25 6.49 16.57 11.79
C LEU A 25 5.76 17.86 11.38
N LYS A 26 6.37 18.60 10.45
CA LYS A 26 5.78 19.76 9.78
C LYS A 26 5.77 19.52 8.28
N LEU A 27 4.61 19.72 7.67
CA LEU A 27 4.44 19.69 6.22
C LEU A 27 4.61 21.10 5.67
N HIS A 28 5.38 21.25 4.61
CA HIS A 28 5.54 22.49 3.87
C HIS A 28 5.05 22.31 2.44
N LEU A 29 4.01 23.06 2.08
CA LEU A 29 3.49 23.09 0.72
C LEU A 29 4.00 24.35 0.03
N ARG A 30 4.63 24.18 -1.13
CA ARG A 30 5.16 25.27 -1.93
C ARG A 30 4.29 25.49 -3.16
N ASN A 31 3.84 26.74 -3.33
CA ASN A 31 3.21 27.20 -4.56
C ASN A 31 3.92 28.49 -5.01
N GLY A 32 4.68 28.41 -6.10
CA GLY A 32 5.60 29.48 -6.52
C GLY A 32 6.72 29.72 -5.51
N THR A 33 6.80 30.94 -4.98
CA THR A 33 7.83 31.36 -4.00
C THR A 33 7.41 31.15 -2.54
N ASN A 34 6.12 30.97 -2.28
CA ASN A 34 5.58 30.96 -0.92
C ASN A 34 5.43 29.54 -0.37
N PHE A 35 5.68 29.39 0.93
CA PHE A 35 5.47 28.15 1.67
C PHE A 35 4.29 28.29 2.64
N VAL A 36 3.37 27.33 2.59
CA VAL A 36 2.39 27.10 3.65
C VAL A 36 2.92 25.98 4.53
N THR A 37 3.19 26.29 5.80
CA THR A 37 3.68 25.31 6.78
C THR A 37 2.53 24.89 7.68
N VAL A 38 2.28 23.59 7.76
CA VAL A 38 1.19 23.00 8.53
C VAL A 38 1.78 21.98 9.51
N PRO A 39 1.52 22.12 10.83
CA PRO A 39 1.89 21.09 11.78
C PRO A 39 1.15 19.79 11.48
N MET A 40 1.70 18.67 11.93
CA MET A 40 1.08 17.36 11.77
C MET A 40 0.88 16.66 13.12
N LEU A 41 -0.29 16.04 13.27
CA LEU A 41 -0.62 15.17 14.39
C LEU A 41 -0.21 13.74 14.04
N THR A 42 0.65 13.15 14.87
CA THR A 42 1.20 11.81 14.68
C THR A 42 0.42 10.79 15.49
N HIS A 43 0.07 9.68 14.86
CA HIS A 43 -0.61 8.56 15.50
C HIS A 43 0.15 7.26 15.18
N PRO A 44 0.51 6.45 16.19
CA PRO A 44 1.14 5.16 15.96
C PRO A 44 0.19 4.22 15.21
N ILE A 45 0.73 3.41 14.29
CA ILE A 45 -0.03 2.32 13.63
C ILE A 45 -0.12 1.10 14.56
N LEU A 46 0.95 0.85 15.33
CA LEU A 46 1.02 -0.21 16.34
C LEU A 46 1.82 0.30 17.55
N ALA A 47 1.38 -0.02 18.77
CA ALA A 47 2.09 0.30 20.00
C ALA A 47 2.79 -0.95 20.53
N CYS A 48 4.02 -1.21 20.09
CA CYS A 48 4.84 -2.33 20.54
C CYS A 48 6.27 -1.84 20.88
N PRO A 49 7.01 -2.55 21.76
CA PRO A 49 8.42 -2.28 21.98
C PRO A 49 9.20 -2.62 20.70
N CYS A 50 9.89 -1.64 20.12
CA CYS A 50 10.53 -1.75 18.81
C CYS A 50 11.72 -0.79 18.66
N ASP A 51 12.56 -1.02 17.66
CA ASP A 51 13.57 -0.04 17.21
C ASP A 51 12.93 1.04 16.33
N PHE A 52 12.03 0.65 15.44
CA PHE A 52 11.24 1.52 14.57
C PHE A 52 9.75 1.16 14.62
N TYR A 53 8.89 2.18 14.55
CA TYR A 53 7.44 2.01 14.39
C TYR A 53 6.90 2.87 13.24
N GLY A 54 5.99 2.27 12.49
CA GLY A 54 5.12 2.94 11.54
C GLY A 54 4.11 3.84 12.25
N HIS A 55 3.96 5.05 11.74
CA HIS A 55 2.94 5.99 12.18
C HIS A 55 2.33 6.69 10.97
N TYR A 56 1.13 7.23 11.16
CA TYR A 56 0.55 8.18 10.23
C TYR A 56 0.55 9.57 10.85
N ALA A 57 0.93 10.56 10.04
CA ALA A 57 0.87 11.96 10.37
C ALA A 57 -0.26 12.61 9.55
N VAL A 58 -1.15 13.34 10.21
CA VAL A 58 -2.26 14.06 9.56
C VAL A 58 -2.09 15.54 9.80
N THR A 59 -2.22 16.34 8.75
CA THR A 59 -2.19 17.81 8.88
C THR A 59 -3.33 18.31 9.75
N PHE A 60 -3.04 19.31 10.59
CA PHE A 60 -4.10 20.12 11.18
C PHE A 60 -4.86 20.89 10.09
N ARG A 61 -6.12 21.20 10.37
CA ARG A 61 -6.95 22.03 9.50
C ARG A 61 -6.30 23.41 9.34
N ASN A 62 -6.16 23.88 8.10
CA ASN A 62 -5.48 25.14 7.79
C ASN A 62 -6.10 25.79 6.54
N LYS A 63 -6.60 27.03 6.68
CA LYS A 63 -7.30 27.73 5.59
C LYS A 63 -6.42 27.97 4.35
N ALA A 64 -5.15 28.34 4.54
CA ALA A 64 -4.24 28.56 3.43
C ALA A 64 -3.95 27.26 2.66
N MET A 65 -3.82 26.14 3.38
CA MET A 65 -3.75 24.81 2.75
C MET A 65 -5.04 24.46 2.03
N GLU A 66 -6.20 24.70 2.64
CA GLU A 66 -7.52 24.45 2.02
C GLU A 66 -7.68 25.19 0.70
N GLU A 67 -7.33 26.48 0.67
CA GLU A 67 -7.36 27.29 -0.54
C GLU A 67 -6.40 26.77 -1.61
N LEU A 68 -5.17 26.38 -1.22
CA LEU A 68 -4.21 25.79 -2.15
C LEU A 68 -4.73 24.49 -2.77
N LEU A 69 -5.23 23.57 -1.96
CA LEU A 69 -5.70 22.24 -2.40
C LEU A 69 -7.04 22.29 -3.16
N SER A 70 -7.81 23.36 -2.99
CA SER A 70 -9.08 23.58 -3.71
C SER A 70 -8.86 24.24 -5.07
N LYS A 71 -7.87 25.14 -5.19
CA LYS A 71 -7.51 25.79 -6.46
C LYS A 71 -6.72 24.87 -7.39
N SER A 72 -6.02 23.87 -6.85
CA SER A 72 -5.07 23.02 -7.59
C SER A 72 -5.74 21.86 -8.36
N GLN A 73 -6.79 22.13 -9.15
CA GLN A 73 -7.49 21.08 -9.91
C GLN A 73 -6.63 20.43 -11.03
N GLN A 74 -5.47 21.01 -11.37
CA GLN A 74 -4.60 20.51 -12.46
C GLN A 74 -3.17 20.10 -12.02
N THR A 75 -2.57 20.76 -11.02
CA THR A 75 -1.21 20.41 -10.54
C THR A 75 -1.10 20.56 -9.03
N LEU A 76 -0.72 19.49 -8.32
CA LEU A 76 -0.51 19.54 -6.87
C LEU A 76 0.71 20.40 -6.51
N PRO A 77 0.69 21.11 -5.36
CA PRO A 77 1.85 21.85 -4.88
C PRO A 77 3.01 20.92 -4.55
N GLN A 78 4.24 21.42 -4.63
CA GLN A 78 5.40 20.68 -4.15
C GLN A 78 5.31 20.53 -2.63
N ALA A 79 5.60 19.34 -2.12
CA ALA A 79 5.55 19.06 -0.70
C ALA A 79 6.94 18.74 -0.13
N PHE A 80 7.18 19.23 1.08
CA PHE A 80 8.40 18.96 1.83
C PHE A 80 8.06 18.63 3.27
N LEU A 81 8.79 17.71 3.87
CA LEU A 81 8.67 17.33 5.26
C LEU A 81 9.87 17.87 6.04
N SER A 82 9.63 18.44 7.22
CA SER A 82 10.69 18.70 8.19
C SER A 82 10.33 18.15 9.55
N ARG A 83 11.36 17.89 10.35
CA ARG A 83 11.21 17.58 11.77
C ARG A 83 11.17 18.88 12.57
N ALA A 84 10.36 18.91 13.62
CA ALA A 84 10.24 20.09 14.49
C ALA A 84 11.57 20.48 15.16
N ASP A 85 12.44 19.51 15.46
CA ASP A 85 13.77 19.71 16.04
C ASP A 85 14.84 20.10 15.00
N LYS A 86 14.57 19.92 13.70
CA LYS A 86 15.46 20.27 12.59
C LYS A 86 14.70 21.00 11.47
N PRO A 87 14.12 22.18 11.75
CA PRO A 87 13.22 22.86 10.81
C PRO A 87 13.90 23.37 9.53
N ALA A 88 15.22 23.55 9.56
CA ALA A 88 16.00 23.94 8.39
C ALA A 88 16.14 22.81 7.35
N VAL A 89 16.02 21.55 7.78
CA VAL A 89 16.15 20.38 6.89
C VAL A 89 14.78 20.03 6.33
N LYS A 90 14.56 20.37 5.05
CA LYS A 90 13.33 20.07 4.31
C LYS A 90 13.59 18.95 3.31
N VAL A 91 12.97 17.80 3.53
CA VAL A 91 13.07 16.65 2.63
C VAL A 91 11.90 16.70 1.64
N PRO A 92 12.14 16.69 0.31
CA PRO A 92 11.06 16.64 -0.66
C PRO A 92 10.28 15.33 -0.51
N ILE A 93 8.96 15.42 -0.60
CA ILE A 93 8.06 14.25 -0.60
C ILE A 93 7.09 14.34 -1.77
N GLN A 94 6.82 13.21 -2.40
CA GLN A 94 5.81 13.14 -3.44
C GLN A 94 4.42 13.32 -2.82
N LEU A 95 3.69 14.33 -3.29
CA LEU A 95 2.29 14.55 -2.95
C LEU A 95 1.42 13.89 -4.02
N LEU A 96 0.54 12.99 -3.58
CA LEU A 96 -0.38 12.22 -4.42
C LEU A 96 -1.82 12.63 -4.12
N ASP A 97 -2.65 12.74 -5.15
CA ASP A 97 -4.07 13.05 -4.96
C ASP A 97 -4.87 11.77 -4.75
N ALA A 98 -5.29 11.52 -3.51
CA ALA A 98 -6.10 10.36 -3.15
C ALA A 98 -7.62 10.66 -3.26
N ARG A 99 -8.02 11.81 -3.81
CA ARG A 99 -9.43 12.19 -4.07
C ARG A 99 -9.86 11.91 -5.51
N GLY A 100 -8.91 11.67 -6.40
CA GLY A 100 -9.13 11.59 -7.85
C GLY A 100 -10.12 10.49 -8.27
N PRO A 101 -10.67 10.58 -9.49
CA PRO A 101 -11.58 9.57 -10.00
C PRO A 101 -10.85 8.24 -10.17
N TRP A 102 -11.58 7.15 -9.97
CA TRP A 102 -11.05 5.80 -10.16
C TRP A 102 -10.68 5.57 -11.62
N LYS A 103 -9.42 5.19 -11.85
CA LYS A 103 -8.90 4.79 -13.17
C LYS A 103 -8.95 3.28 -13.36
N HIS A 104 -9.05 2.54 -12.26
CA HIS A 104 -9.00 1.10 -12.19
C HIS A 104 -10.26 0.54 -11.53
N LYS A 105 -10.71 -0.63 -12.00
CA LYS A 105 -11.87 -1.33 -11.43
C LYS A 105 -11.53 -1.89 -10.05
N MET A 106 -10.42 -2.61 -9.99
CA MET A 106 -9.94 -3.26 -8.77
C MET A 106 -8.42 -3.19 -8.73
N ALA A 107 -7.89 -2.94 -7.54
CA ALA A 107 -6.46 -2.95 -7.25
C ALA A 107 -6.11 -3.95 -6.16
N VAL A 108 -4.92 -4.54 -6.26
CA VAL A 108 -4.33 -5.40 -5.22
C VAL A 108 -3.19 -4.65 -4.54
N CYS A 109 -3.29 -4.59 -3.22
CA CYS A 109 -2.22 -4.25 -2.29
C CYS A 109 -1.56 -5.56 -1.85
N ALA A 110 -0.52 -5.96 -2.57
CA ALA A 110 0.22 -7.16 -2.21
C ALA A 110 1.03 -6.92 -0.93
N THR A 111 1.24 -7.96 -0.13
CA THR A 111 2.18 -7.86 0.98
C THR A 111 3.60 -7.55 0.51
N PRO A 112 4.48 -7.00 1.37
CA PRO A 112 5.82 -6.63 0.94
C PRO A 112 6.67 -7.85 0.57
N LEU A 113 7.35 -7.80 -0.57
CA LEU A 113 8.35 -8.78 -0.97
C LEU A 113 9.63 -8.57 -0.16
N SER A 114 9.96 -9.57 0.66
CA SER A 114 11.17 -9.60 1.48
C SER A 114 11.85 -10.95 1.29
N LEU A 115 13.11 -10.94 0.84
CA LEU A 115 13.88 -12.14 0.50
C LEU A 115 13.15 -13.06 -0.50
N ALA A 116 12.37 -12.48 -1.41
CA ALA A 116 11.56 -13.25 -2.36
C ALA A 116 12.43 -13.82 -3.49
N ALA A 117 12.40 -15.14 -3.67
CA ALA A 117 13.17 -15.85 -4.70
C ALA A 117 12.33 -16.71 -5.65
N ASP A 118 11.09 -17.03 -5.28
CA ASP A 118 10.20 -17.82 -6.13
C ASP A 118 9.51 -16.92 -7.16
N TRP A 119 10.00 -16.98 -8.41
CA TRP A 119 9.44 -16.22 -9.52
C TRP A 119 8.15 -16.86 -10.07
N THR A 120 7.95 -18.16 -9.88
CA THR A 120 6.77 -18.88 -10.37
C THR A 120 5.51 -18.45 -9.62
N LEU A 121 5.66 -18.19 -8.32
CA LEU A 121 4.61 -17.61 -7.48
C LEU A 121 4.13 -16.25 -8.02
N MET A 122 5.02 -15.44 -8.60
CA MET A 122 4.62 -14.14 -9.18
C MET A 122 3.73 -14.33 -10.40
N VAL A 123 4.09 -15.24 -11.31
CA VAL A 123 3.28 -15.56 -12.49
C VAL A 123 1.89 -16.03 -12.05
N GLN A 124 1.84 -17.00 -11.12
CA GLN A 124 0.58 -17.50 -10.59
C GLN A 124 -0.27 -16.38 -9.97
N PHE A 125 0.33 -15.53 -9.15
CA PHE A 125 -0.35 -14.40 -8.53
C PHE A 125 -0.96 -13.46 -9.58
N PHE A 126 -0.17 -12.97 -10.54
CA PHE A 126 -0.70 -12.06 -11.56
C PHE A 126 -1.83 -12.69 -12.38
N GLU A 127 -1.64 -13.89 -12.92
CA GLU A 127 -2.64 -14.53 -13.78
C GLU A 127 -3.98 -14.75 -13.05
N ILE A 128 -3.92 -15.23 -11.80
CA ILE A 128 -5.12 -15.44 -10.98
C ILE A 128 -5.84 -14.12 -10.73
N TRP A 129 -5.12 -13.08 -10.31
CA TRP A 129 -5.74 -11.80 -9.97
C TRP A 129 -6.25 -11.05 -11.21
N ILE A 130 -5.56 -11.16 -12.34
CA ILE A 130 -6.03 -10.65 -13.63
C ILE A 130 -7.36 -11.31 -14.00
N ALA A 131 -7.44 -12.65 -13.89
CA ALA A 131 -8.67 -13.40 -14.14
C ALA A 131 -9.82 -12.99 -13.20
N GLN A 132 -9.51 -12.50 -12.00
CA GLN A 132 -10.50 -11.97 -11.05
C GLN A 132 -10.92 -10.51 -11.30
N GLY A 133 -10.40 -9.87 -12.34
CA GLY A 133 -10.75 -8.50 -12.76
C GLY A 133 -9.86 -7.40 -12.17
N VAL A 134 -8.69 -7.75 -11.63
CA VAL A 134 -7.69 -6.76 -11.18
C VAL A 134 -7.06 -6.07 -12.37
N THR A 135 -6.91 -4.75 -12.25
CA THR A 135 -6.28 -3.90 -13.30
C THR A 135 -5.12 -3.07 -12.79
N LYS A 136 -4.86 -3.11 -11.47
CA LYS A 136 -3.78 -2.36 -10.81
C LYS A 136 -3.14 -3.20 -9.71
N PHE A 137 -1.82 -3.27 -9.72
CA PHE A 137 -1.03 -3.95 -8.70
C PHE A 137 -0.07 -2.96 -8.04
N TYR A 138 -0.04 -2.98 -6.72
CA TYR A 138 0.92 -2.25 -5.91
C TYR A 138 1.83 -3.27 -5.22
N ILE A 139 3.10 -3.31 -5.63
CA ILE A 139 4.08 -4.28 -5.15
C ILE A 139 5.16 -3.54 -4.37
N TYR A 140 5.21 -3.77 -3.06
CA TYR A 140 6.24 -3.20 -2.19
C TYR A 140 7.46 -4.12 -2.18
N ILE A 141 8.63 -3.56 -2.51
CA ILE A 141 9.88 -4.31 -2.66
C ILE A 141 10.84 -3.90 -1.53
N GLN A 142 11.13 -4.85 -0.64
CA GLN A 142 12.22 -4.74 0.32
C GLN A 142 13.48 -5.39 -0.23
N SER A 143 13.39 -6.66 -0.65
CA SER A 143 14.47 -7.40 -1.28
C SER A 143 13.91 -8.59 -2.06
N LEU A 144 14.51 -8.89 -3.22
CA LEU A 144 14.08 -9.96 -4.12
C LEU A 144 15.23 -10.44 -5.01
N ALA A 145 15.10 -11.64 -5.56
CA ALA A 145 16.02 -12.22 -6.53
C ALA A 145 15.85 -11.59 -7.93
N PRO A 146 16.90 -11.58 -8.78
CA PRO A 146 16.83 -11.02 -10.13
C PRO A 146 15.71 -11.62 -11.00
N GLU A 147 15.41 -12.91 -10.84
CA GLU A 147 14.38 -13.63 -11.57
C GLU A 147 12.98 -13.10 -11.21
N VAL A 148 12.73 -12.87 -9.93
CA VAL A 148 11.48 -12.24 -9.44
C VAL A 148 11.36 -10.83 -10.01
N PHE A 149 12.47 -10.06 -10.04
CA PHE A 149 12.47 -8.72 -10.63
C PHE A 149 12.13 -8.74 -12.12
N ALA A 150 12.68 -9.70 -12.87
CA ALA A 150 12.43 -9.84 -14.29
C ALA A 150 10.94 -10.10 -14.56
N VAL A 151 10.30 -11.01 -13.82
CA VAL A 151 8.85 -11.26 -13.94
C VAL A 151 8.02 -10.01 -13.62
N LEU A 152 8.34 -9.30 -12.53
CA LEU A 152 7.66 -8.05 -12.19
C LEU A 152 7.78 -7.00 -13.32
N LYS A 153 8.94 -6.94 -13.99
CA LYS A 153 9.16 -6.05 -15.12
C LYS A 153 8.38 -6.45 -16.36
N LEU A 154 8.23 -7.75 -16.63
CA LEU A 154 7.41 -8.24 -17.74
C LEU A 154 5.95 -7.76 -17.60
N TYR A 155 5.32 -7.97 -16.44
CA TYR A 155 3.95 -7.49 -16.21
C TYR A 155 3.85 -5.95 -16.18
N GLN A 156 4.89 -5.26 -15.70
CA GLN A 156 4.93 -3.80 -15.77
C GLN A 156 4.98 -3.28 -17.21
N GLN A 157 5.61 -4.01 -18.13
CA GLN A 157 5.81 -3.62 -19.53
C GLN A 157 4.70 -4.11 -20.47
N SER A 158 3.96 -5.17 -20.13
CA SER A 158 2.93 -5.73 -21.01
C SER A 158 1.81 -4.73 -21.32
N GLY A 159 1.47 -3.87 -20.37
CA GLY A 159 0.44 -2.85 -20.52
C GLY A 159 -1.00 -3.35 -20.30
N ASP A 160 -1.20 -4.66 -20.16
CA ASP A 160 -2.52 -5.27 -19.87
C ASP A 160 -3.03 -4.87 -18.49
N VAL A 161 -2.09 -4.70 -17.55
CA VAL A 161 -2.35 -4.22 -16.19
C VAL A 161 -1.36 -3.14 -15.80
N SER A 162 -1.77 -2.27 -14.87
CA SER A 162 -0.86 -1.29 -14.28
C SER A 162 -0.13 -1.92 -13.10
N VAL A 163 1.20 -2.03 -13.18
CA VAL A 163 2.02 -2.50 -12.06
C VAL A 163 2.88 -1.35 -11.53
N GLU A 164 2.77 -1.08 -10.23
CA GLU A 164 3.58 -0.08 -9.54
C GLU A 164 4.51 -0.75 -8.54
N LEU A 165 5.80 -0.71 -8.86
CA LEU A 165 6.86 -1.23 -8.01
C LEU A 165 7.33 -0.12 -7.06
N ILE A 166 7.16 -0.35 -5.76
CA ILE A 166 7.40 0.65 -4.72
C ILE A 166 8.55 0.16 -3.86
N SER A 167 9.68 0.87 -3.88
CA SER A 167 10.79 0.56 -2.98
C SER A 167 10.38 0.81 -1.53
N TYR A 168 10.54 -0.21 -0.70
CA TYR A 168 10.27 -0.23 0.73
C TYR A 168 11.52 -0.72 1.45
N ALA A 169 12.47 0.18 1.66
CA ALA A 169 13.63 -0.04 2.50
C ALA A 169 13.70 1.05 3.57
N LEU A 170 14.13 0.70 4.79
CA LEU A 170 14.47 1.71 5.78
C LEU A 170 15.71 2.48 5.31
N PRO A 171 15.85 3.77 5.69
CA PRO A 171 17.09 4.51 5.48
C PRO A 171 18.25 3.76 6.15
N GLU A 172 19.34 3.55 5.41
CA GLU A 172 20.56 2.93 5.94
C GLU A 172 21.02 3.69 7.19
N THR A 173 20.97 3.03 8.35
CA THR A 173 21.46 3.60 9.59
C THR A 173 22.94 3.22 9.75
N SER A 174 23.79 3.95 9.02
CA SER A 174 25.27 3.97 9.05
C SER A 174 25.95 3.39 7.81
N LYS A 175 27.02 4.06 7.36
CA LYS A 175 27.91 3.61 6.28
C LYS A 175 28.72 2.35 6.62
N ASN A 176 28.60 1.83 7.85
CA ASN A 176 29.42 0.75 8.39
C ASN A 176 28.58 -0.43 8.93
N SER A 177 27.24 -0.41 8.82
CA SER A 177 26.42 -1.58 9.11
C SER A 177 26.33 -2.43 7.86
N ASN A 178 26.72 -3.70 7.93
CA ASN A 178 26.45 -4.68 6.88
C ASN A 178 25.00 -4.51 6.42
N GLN A 179 24.75 -4.37 5.11
CA GLN A 179 23.41 -4.08 4.56
C GLN A 179 22.32 -5.03 5.11
N ILE A 180 22.70 -6.28 5.41
CA ILE A 180 21.86 -7.32 6.02
C ILE A 180 21.25 -6.87 7.38
N ASP A 181 21.98 -6.12 8.21
CA ASP A 181 21.49 -5.65 9.52
C ASP A 181 20.40 -4.58 9.41
N SER A 182 20.43 -3.73 8.38
CA SER A 182 19.41 -2.70 8.20
C SER A 182 18.07 -3.28 7.72
N PHE A 183 18.10 -4.43 7.02
CA PHE A 183 16.90 -5.14 6.57
C PHE A 183 16.20 -5.92 7.69
N LEU A 184 16.94 -6.35 8.72
CA LEU A 184 16.42 -7.10 9.88
C LEU A 184 15.83 -6.20 10.98
N ARG A 185 16.03 -4.87 10.90
CA ARG A 185 15.61 -3.88 11.90
C ARG A 185 14.18 -3.37 11.75
N ILE A 186 13.53 -3.63 10.62
CA ILE A 186 12.08 -3.50 10.51
C ILE A 186 11.51 -4.69 11.27
N HIS A 187 10.70 -4.45 12.31
CA HIS A 187 9.99 -5.55 12.95
C HIS A 187 9.25 -6.32 11.85
N ARG A 188 9.42 -7.64 11.79
CA ARG A 188 8.77 -8.51 10.78
C ARG A 188 7.25 -8.31 10.68
N ASP A 189 6.68 -7.68 11.72
CA ASP A 189 5.26 -7.35 11.89
C ASP A 189 4.87 -5.92 11.42
N GLU A 190 5.80 -5.09 10.93
CA GLU A 190 5.46 -3.80 10.30
C GLU A 190 4.84 -3.95 8.89
N ARG A 191 4.23 -5.10 8.57
CA ARG A 191 3.46 -5.31 7.33
C ARG A 191 2.30 -4.33 7.20
N SER A 192 1.80 -3.84 8.34
CA SER A 192 0.72 -2.87 8.40
C SER A 192 1.07 -1.54 7.72
N LEU A 193 2.34 -1.11 7.73
CA LEU A 193 2.71 0.19 7.18
C LEU A 193 2.64 0.22 5.63
N PRO A 194 3.23 -0.72 4.89
CA PRO A 194 3.03 -0.86 3.44
C PRO A 194 1.58 -1.02 3.03
N VAL A 195 0.79 -1.83 3.77
CA VAL A 195 -0.64 -2.01 3.49
C VAL A 195 -1.39 -0.68 3.64
N ASN A 196 -1.13 0.08 4.72
CA ASN A 196 -1.75 1.40 4.92
C ASN A 196 -1.33 2.42 3.86
N ASP A 197 -0.04 2.46 3.46
CA ASP A 197 0.43 3.30 2.36
C ASP A 197 -0.29 2.94 1.05
N CYS A 198 -0.46 1.63 0.80
CA CYS A 198 -1.12 1.13 -0.39
C CYS A 198 -2.60 1.53 -0.46
N LEU A 199 -3.34 1.37 0.65
CA LEU A 199 -4.76 1.76 0.72
C LEU A 199 -4.95 3.26 0.44
N LEU A 200 -4.03 4.12 0.91
CA LEU A 200 -4.09 5.56 0.62
C LEU A 200 -3.75 5.86 -0.84
N ARG A 201 -2.77 5.14 -1.39
CA ARG A 201 -2.36 5.24 -2.80
C ARG A 201 -3.45 4.77 -3.76
N SER A 202 -4.21 3.74 -3.38
CA SER A 202 -5.28 3.19 -4.22
C SER A 202 -6.58 3.98 -4.14
N ARG A 203 -6.85 4.67 -3.03
CA ARG A 203 -8.12 5.38 -2.75
C ARG A 203 -8.61 6.28 -3.89
N GLY A 204 -7.71 7.03 -4.53
CA GLY A 204 -8.02 7.93 -5.64
C GLY A 204 -7.74 7.33 -7.03
N ASN A 205 -7.60 6.00 -7.13
CA ASN A 205 -7.13 5.34 -8.33
C ASN A 205 -7.90 4.05 -8.67
N ALA A 206 -8.47 3.35 -7.68
CA ALA A 206 -9.23 2.13 -7.89
C ALA A 206 -10.57 2.13 -7.13
N LYS A 207 -11.63 1.60 -7.76
CA LYS A 207 -12.96 1.49 -7.14
C LYS A 207 -12.97 0.52 -5.97
N TYR A 208 -12.38 -0.66 -6.15
CA TYR A 208 -12.14 -1.62 -5.09
C TYR A 208 -10.63 -1.80 -4.85
N THR A 209 -10.25 -1.98 -3.60
CA THR A 209 -8.89 -2.36 -3.22
C THR A 209 -8.96 -3.55 -2.30
N ILE A 210 -8.12 -4.54 -2.56
CA ILE A 210 -7.97 -5.72 -1.72
C ILE A 210 -6.52 -5.80 -1.22
N SER A 211 -6.35 -6.10 0.06
CA SER A 211 -5.05 -6.49 0.62
C SER A 211 -4.94 -7.99 0.49
N ALA A 212 -3.86 -8.47 -0.10
CA ALA A 212 -3.65 -9.90 -0.32
C ALA A 212 -2.19 -10.32 -0.20
N ASP A 213 -1.97 -11.57 0.18
CA ASP A 213 -0.67 -12.24 0.11
C ASP A 213 -0.41 -12.81 -1.30
N PHE A 214 0.86 -13.07 -1.63
CA PHE A 214 1.23 -13.60 -2.96
C PHE A 214 0.76 -15.03 -3.23
N GLU A 215 0.57 -15.80 -2.16
CA GLU A 215 0.10 -17.19 -2.20
C GLU A 215 -1.44 -17.32 -2.10
N GLU A 216 -2.15 -16.21 -1.93
CA GLU A 216 -3.61 -16.22 -1.87
C GLU A 216 -4.21 -16.41 -3.26
N VAL A 217 -5.00 -17.48 -3.37
CA VAL A 217 -5.77 -17.79 -4.56
C VAL A 217 -7.25 -17.56 -4.28
N PHE A 218 -7.90 -16.78 -5.14
CA PHE A 218 -9.34 -16.57 -5.10
C PHE A 218 -10.04 -17.54 -6.04
N VAL A 219 -10.83 -18.43 -5.45
CA VAL A 219 -11.73 -19.33 -6.17
C VAL A 219 -13.14 -18.79 -6.05
N THR A 220 -13.70 -18.38 -7.19
CA THR A 220 -15.05 -17.86 -7.27
C THR A 220 -16.03 -18.94 -7.71
N PHE A 221 -17.27 -18.88 -7.20
CA PHE A 221 -18.32 -19.81 -7.56
C PHE A 221 -19.12 -19.29 -8.77
N LYS A 222 -19.61 -20.21 -9.61
CA LYS A 222 -20.59 -19.93 -10.69
C LYS A 222 -20.10 -18.96 -11.78
N ASN A 223 -18.85 -19.12 -12.23
CA ASN A 223 -18.24 -18.36 -13.34
C ASN A 223 -18.24 -16.83 -13.15
N PHE A 224 -18.36 -16.32 -11.93
CA PHE A 224 -18.16 -14.90 -11.64
C PHE A 224 -16.69 -14.60 -11.38
N THR A 225 -16.24 -13.42 -11.76
CA THR A 225 -15.02 -12.82 -11.23
C THR A 225 -15.28 -12.20 -9.85
N LEU A 226 -14.23 -12.02 -9.04
CA LEU A 226 -14.33 -11.34 -7.75
C LEU A 226 -14.89 -9.92 -7.92
N PHE A 227 -14.46 -9.22 -8.97
CA PHE A 227 -14.99 -7.90 -9.30
C PHE A 227 -16.51 -7.91 -9.49
N GLU A 228 -17.04 -8.85 -10.27
CA GLU A 228 -18.50 -8.97 -10.48
C GLU A 228 -19.25 -9.32 -9.19
N MET A 229 -18.65 -10.15 -8.33
CA MET A 229 -19.23 -10.43 -7.01
C MET A 229 -19.31 -9.15 -6.16
N LEU A 230 -18.28 -8.32 -6.15
CA LEU A 230 -18.26 -7.05 -5.41
C LEU A 230 -19.27 -6.04 -5.97
N GLU A 231 -19.37 -5.91 -7.30
CA GLU A 231 -20.39 -5.06 -7.94
C GLU A 231 -21.80 -5.51 -7.56
N LYS A 232 -22.06 -6.82 -7.58
CA LYS A 232 -23.36 -7.37 -7.17
C LYS A 232 -23.68 -7.05 -5.71
N GLN A 233 -22.71 -7.23 -4.81
CA GLN A 233 -22.89 -6.89 -3.39
C GLN A 233 -23.11 -5.38 -3.17
N GLN A 234 -22.38 -4.52 -3.90
CA GLN A 234 -22.59 -3.07 -3.85
C GLN A 234 -23.98 -2.68 -4.38
N GLY A 235 -24.49 -3.37 -5.40
CA GLY A 235 -25.86 -3.18 -5.90
C GLY A 235 -26.92 -3.53 -4.85
N MET A 236 -26.63 -4.45 -3.92
CA MET A 236 -27.52 -4.81 -2.81
C MET A 236 -27.46 -3.81 -1.66
N SER A 237 -26.30 -3.19 -1.42
CA SER A 237 -26.10 -2.19 -0.37
C SER A 237 -25.14 -1.10 -0.84
N GLN A 238 -25.69 0.05 -1.23
CA GLN A 238 -24.88 1.20 -1.67
C GLN A 238 -24.05 1.85 -0.54
N LYS A 239 -24.31 1.50 0.73
CA LYS A 239 -23.60 2.03 1.90
C LYS A 239 -22.40 1.19 2.32
N SER A 240 -22.17 0.05 1.67
CA SER A 240 -21.05 -0.83 2.02
C SER A 240 -19.72 -0.15 1.67
N GLY A 241 -18.90 0.11 2.69
CA GLY A 241 -17.57 0.73 2.55
C GLY A 241 -16.42 -0.28 2.61
N SER A 242 -16.68 -1.51 3.03
CA SER A 242 -15.70 -2.59 3.13
C SER A 242 -16.38 -3.95 3.00
N TYR A 243 -15.60 -4.94 2.59
CA TYR A 243 -16.02 -6.34 2.48
C TYR A 243 -14.99 -7.21 3.17
N VAL A 244 -15.45 -8.26 3.83
CA VAL A 244 -14.59 -9.27 4.45
C VAL A 244 -14.80 -10.56 3.68
N ILE A 245 -13.70 -11.10 3.14
CA ILE A 245 -13.73 -12.38 2.45
C ILE A 245 -13.15 -13.43 3.39
N ARG A 246 -13.89 -14.52 3.58
CA ARG A 246 -13.44 -15.61 4.43
C ARG A 246 -12.41 -16.44 3.68
N SER A 247 -11.18 -16.48 4.20
CA SER A 247 -10.13 -17.36 3.69
C SER A 247 -10.21 -18.76 4.32
N THR A 248 -9.72 -19.76 3.59
CA THR A 248 -9.56 -21.12 4.08
C THR A 248 -8.31 -21.73 3.45
N SER A 249 -7.58 -22.54 4.21
CA SER A 249 -6.41 -23.26 3.69
C SER A 249 -6.87 -24.41 2.80
N ALA A 250 -6.27 -24.52 1.61
CA ALA A 250 -6.44 -25.66 0.72
C ALA A 250 -5.12 -26.43 0.66
N TYR A 251 -5.21 -27.76 0.58
CA TYR A 251 -4.06 -28.63 0.34
C TYR A 251 -4.18 -29.22 -1.05
N TYR A 252 -3.06 -29.18 -1.78
CA TYR A 252 -2.94 -29.82 -3.09
C TYR A 252 -2.13 -31.10 -2.91
N GLU A 253 -2.73 -32.23 -3.25
CA GLU A 253 -2.03 -33.51 -3.33
C GLU A 253 -1.79 -33.85 -4.79
N VAL A 254 -0.52 -33.98 -5.19
CA VAL A 254 -0.16 -34.45 -6.53
C VAL A 254 -0.21 -35.98 -6.52
N GLY A 255 -1.41 -36.52 -6.67
CA GLY A 255 -1.61 -37.92 -6.97
C GLY A 255 -1.21 -38.19 -8.43
N SER A 256 -0.53 -39.31 -8.69
CA SER A 256 -0.23 -39.75 -10.06
C SER A 256 -1.51 -39.75 -10.89
N SER A 257 -1.64 -38.77 -11.78
CA SER A 257 -2.66 -38.55 -12.83
C SER A 257 -3.92 -37.68 -12.56
N LEU A 258 -4.18 -37.12 -11.38
CA LEU A 258 -5.27 -36.11 -11.23
C LEU A 258 -5.04 -35.11 -10.08
N PHE A 259 -5.30 -33.82 -10.34
CA PHE A 259 -5.33 -32.76 -9.33
C PHE A 259 -6.58 -32.91 -8.45
N PHE A 260 -6.40 -33.21 -7.16
CA PHE A 260 -7.48 -33.18 -6.16
C PHE A 260 -7.39 -31.90 -5.32
N PHE A 261 -8.49 -31.15 -5.25
CA PHE A 261 -8.68 -30.06 -4.30
C PHE A 261 -9.34 -30.60 -3.02
N CYS A 262 -8.61 -30.62 -1.90
CA CYS A 262 -9.18 -30.94 -0.59
C CYS A 262 -9.42 -29.66 0.23
N TYR A 263 -10.69 -29.37 0.52
CA TYR A 263 -11.10 -28.33 1.47
C TYR A 263 -11.25 -28.92 2.88
N SER A 264 -10.63 -28.29 3.89
CA SER A 264 -10.85 -28.66 5.30
C SER A 264 -12.14 -28.00 5.81
N SER A 265 -13.27 -28.70 5.70
CA SER A 265 -14.55 -28.23 6.22
C SER A 265 -14.70 -28.55 7.72
N ASN A 266 -14.15 -27.72 8.60
CA ASN A 266 -14.64 -27.63 9.98
C ASN A 266 -15.68 -26.51 10.07
N LEU A 267 -16.89 -26.80 9.57
CA LEU A 267 -18.08 -25.98 9.79
C LEU A 267 -18.55 -26.14 11.24
N LYS A 268 -18.37 -25.10 12.06
CA LYS A 268 -19.39 -24.72 13.06
C LYS A 268 -19.83 -23.30 12.74
N VAL A 269 -21.10 -23.17 12.38
CA VAL A 269 -21.81 -21.91 12.19
C VAL A 269 -22.11 -21.36 13.58
N LEU A 270 -21.66 -20.13 13.84
CA LEU A 270 -22.20 -19.23 14.87
C LEU A 270 -22.38 -17.86 14.20
#